data_AF-I7CJD0-F1
#
_entry.id   AF-I7CJD0-F1
#
_cell.length_a   1.000
_cell.length_b   1.000
_cell.length_c   1.000
_cell.angle_alpha   90.00
_cell.angle_beta   90.00
_cell.angle_gamma   90.00
#
_symmetry.space_group_name_H-M   'P 1'
#
loop_
_entity.id
_entity.type
_entity.pdbx_description
1 polymer ?
#
loop_
_entity_poly.entity_id
_entity_poly.type
_entity_poly.pdbx_seq_one_letter_code
_entity_poly.pdbx_strand_id
1 'polypeptide(L)'
;MLNERTFTLLRVIRADEPDSIRETARLVGRDVKNVHEEVTTLEALGIIRFDEDGQSKRPVFPYDDLIISPFAHDDGDTAPATP
;
A
#
# COMPACT_ATOMS: atom_id res chain seq x y z
N MET A 1 10.43 3.27 -1.12
CA MET A 1 10.19 2.15 -2.06
C MET A 1 9.03 1.33 -1.55
N LEU A 2 8.05 1.00 -2.40
CA LEU A 2 6.99 0.05 -2.06
C LEU A 2 7.65 -1.30 -1.76
N ASN A 3 7.47 -1.81 -0.54
CA ASN A 3 8.04 -3.08 -0.12
C ASN A 3 7.00 -4.21 -0.23
N GLU A 4 7.43 -5.46 -0.07
CA GLU A 4 6.55 -6.64 -0.16
C GLU A 4 5.36 -6.58 0.81
N ARG A 5 5.53 -5.93 1.96
CA ARG A 5 4.49 -5.78 2.99
C ARG A 5 3.41 -4.81 2.53
N THR A 6 3.80 -3.71 1.88
CA THR A 6 2.87 -2.74 1.30
C THR A 6 2.04 -3.35 0.18
N PHE A 7 2.66 -4.18 -0.66
CA PHE A 7 1.92 -4.89 -1.71
C PHE A 7 0.94 -5.92 -1.14
N THR A 8 1.33 -6.63 -0.08
CA THR A 8 0.42 -7.55 0.63
C THR A 8 -0.79 -6.81 1.19
N LEU A 9 -0.56 -5.64 1.78
CA LEU A 9 -1.61 -4.79 2.33
C LEU A 9 -2.59 -4.30 1.24
N LEU A 10 -2.07 -3.78 0.13
CA LEU A 10 -2.89 -3.35 -1.01
C LEU A 10 -3.69 -4.50 -1.62
N ARG A 11 -3.09 -5.70 -1.68
CA ARG A 11 -3.78 -6.90 -2.17
C ARG A 11 -4.95 -7.29 -1.28
N VAL A 12 -4.77 -7.26 0.03
CA VAL A 12 -5.85 -7.56 1.00
C VAL A 12 -6.95 -6.51 0.93
N ILE A 13 -6.59 -5.22 0.88
CA ILE A 13 -7.58 -4.14 0.74
C ILE A 13 -8.45 -4.33 -0.52
N ARG A 14 -7.84 -4.76 -1.64
CA ARG A 14 -8.56 -5.01 -2.90
C ARG A 14 -9.36 -6.32 -2.89
N ALA A 15 -8.80 -7.40 -2.33
CA ALA A 15 -9.37 -8.74 -2.44
C ALA A 15 -10.43 -9.03 -1.37
N ASP A 16 -10.21 -8.53 -0.15
CA ASP A 16 -11.04 -8.83 1.02
C ASP A 16 -11.93 -7.65 1.43
N GLU A 17 -11.74 -6.46 0.85
CA GLU A 17 -12.52 -5.23 1.11
C GLU A 17 -12.83 -5.00 2.61
N PRO A 18 -11.83 -4.96 3.48
CA PRO A 18 -12.03 -4.94 4.92
C PRO A 18 -12.79 -3.70 5.39
N ASP A 19 -13.70 -3.85 6.34
CA ASP A 19 -14.56 -2.78 6.85
C ASP A 19 -13.82 -1.78 7.76
N SER A 20 -12.60 -2.11 8.17
CA SER A 20 -11.79 -1.22 9.00
C SER A 20 -10.28 -1.47 8.93
N ILE A 21 -9.50 -0.49 9.38
CA ILE A 21 -8.04 -0.64 9.61
C ILE A 21 -7.74 -1.82 10.55
N ARG A 22 -8.57 -2.04 11.57
CA ARG A 22 -8.39 -3.15 12.53
C ARG A 22 -8.59 -4.51 11.89
N GLU A 23 -9.58 -4.64 11.03
CA GLU A 23 -9.82 -5.86 10.28
C GLU A 23 -8.70 -6.10 9.26
N THR A 24 -8.31 -5.05 8.53
CA THR A 24 -7.15 -5.11 7.62
C THR A 24 -5.93 -5.68 8.33
N ALA A 25 -5.64 -5.20 9.54
CA ALA A 25 -4.53 -5.68 10.35
C ALA A 25 -4.63 -7.16 10.73
N ARG A 26 -5.84 -7.65 11.03
CA ARG A 26 -6.08 -9.08 11.28
C ARG A 26 -5.82 -9.92 10.03
N LEU A 27 -6.29 -9.48 8.87
CA LEU A 27 -6.13 -10.19 7.60
C LEU A 27 -4.66 -10.31 7.18
N VAL A 28 -3.86 -9.26 7.37
CA VAL A 28 -2.41 -9.30 7.07
C VAL A 28 -1.57 -9.86 8.22
N GLY A 29 -2.16 -10.22 9.36
CA GLY A 29 -1.46 -10.74 10.53
C GLY A 29 -0.46 -9.76 11.15
N ARG A 30 -0.76 -8.45 11.12
CA ARG A 30 0.12 -7.38 11.63
C ARG A 30 -0.55 -6.60 12.75
N ASP A 31 0.25 -5.88 13.53
CA ASP A 31 -0.27 -4.98 14.54
C ASP A 31 -0.97 -3.77 13.91
N VAL A 32 -2.04 -3.32 14.58
CA VAL A 32 -2.92 -2.24 14.09
C VAL A 32 -2.17 -0.92 13.93
N LYS A 33 -1.17 -0.64 14.78
CA LYS A 33 -0.42 0.62 14.74
C LYS A 33 0.39 0.73 13.44
N ASN A 34 1.18 -0.29 13.13
CA ASN A 34 1.96 -0.32 11.89
C ASN A 34 1.05 -0.29 10.65
N VAL A 35 -0.08 -0.98 10.70
CA VAL A 35 -1.06 -0.97 9.60
C VAL A 35 -1.69 0.41 9.44
N HIS A 36 -2.07 1.06 10.54
CA HIS A 36 -2.61 2.42 10.53
C HIS A 36 -1.63 3.44 9.94
N GLU A 37 -0.36 3.40 10.35
CA GLU A 37 0.68 4.28 9.79
C GLU A 37 0.85 4.07 8.28
N GLU A 38 0.82 2.81 7.84
CA GLU A 38 1.01 2.45 6.43
C GLU A 38 -0.20 2.83 5.57
N VAL A 39 -1.44 2.52 5.98
CA VAL A 39 -2.66 2.94 5.28
C VAL A 39 -2.80 4.47 5.24
N THR A 40 -2.43 5.17 6.30
CA THR A 40 -2.39 6.65 6.31
C THR A 40 -1.38 7.19 5.30
N THR A 41 -0.21 6.55 5.20
CA THR A 41 0.81 6.93 4.21
C THR A 41 0.30 6.69 2.80
N LEU A 42 -0.37 5.55 2.54
CA LEU A 42 -0.95 5.24 1.24
C LEU A 42 -2.08 6.19 0.85
N GLU A 43 -2.89 6.64 1.81
CA GLU A 43 -3.90 7.67 1.59
C GLU A 43 -3.26 9.01 1.22
N ALA A 44 -2.22 9.44 1.94
CA ALA A 44 -1.51 10.68 1.64
C ALA A 44 -0.86 10.66 0.23
N LEU A 45 -0.51 9.48 -0.27
CA LEU A 45 -0.03 9.27 -1.63
C LEU A 45 -1.15 9.17 -2.69
N GLY A 46 -2.41 9.14 -2.26
CA GLY A 46 -3.57 8.98 -3.15
C GLY A 46 -3.71 7.57 -3.72
N ILE A 47 -3.06 6.57 -3.14
CA ILE A 47 -3.11 5.16 -3.58
C ILE A 47 -4.39 4.49 -3.05
N ILE A 48 -4.78 4.80 -1.82
CA ILE A 48 -6.03 4.37 -1.21
C ILE A 48 -6.82 5.59 -0.71
N ARG A 49 -8.06 5.38 -0.32
CA ARG A 49 -8.90 6.37 0.35
C ARG A 49 -9.52 5.75 1.60
N PHE A 50 -9.79 6.54 2.64
CA PHE A 50 -10.74 6.12 3.66
C PHE A 50 -12.17 6.55 3.32
N ASP A 51 -13.08 5.58 3.33
CA ASP A 51 -14.50 5.87 3.45
C ASP A 51 -14.90 5.86 4.92
N GLU A 52 -15.76 6.81 5.28
CA GLU A 52 -16.38 6.87 6.60
C GLU A 52 -17.61 5.97 6.60
N ASP A 53 -17.41 4.69 6.92
CA ASP A 53 -18.52 3.77 7.18
C ASP A 53 -18.86 3.81 8.68
N GLY A 54 -19.82 4.68 9.02
CA GLY A 54 -20.20 4.94 10.40
C GLY A 54 -19.09 5.59 11.23
N GLN A 55 -18.56 4.88 12.22
CA GLN A 55 -17.45 5.35 13.08
C GLN A 55 -16.08 4.76 12.69
N SER A 56 -16.04 3.92 11.66
CA SER A 56 -14.82 3.22 11.26
C SER A 56 -14.25 3.80 9.97
N LYS A 57 -12.93 3.97 9.93
CA LYS A 57 -12.21 4.29 8.69
C LYS A 57 -12.03 3.01 7.89
N ARG A 58 -12.75 2.91 6.78
CA ARG A 58 -12.65 1.77 5.85
C ARG A 58 -11.63 2.09 4.75
N PRO A 59 -10.49 1.39 4.66
CA PRO A 59 -9.57 1.59 3.55
C PRO A 59 -10.16 0.99 2.26
N VAL A 60 -10.28 1.80 1.22
CA VAL A 60 -10.79 1.40 -0.09
C VAL A 60 -9.80 1.77 -1.19
N PHE A 61 -9.78 0.97 -2.25
CA PHE A 61 -8.98 1.24 -3.43
C PHE A 61 -9.85 1.97 -4.47
N PRO A 62 -9.63 3.28 -4.75
CA PRO A 62 -10.55 4.08 -5.54
C PRO A 62 -10.37 3.94 -7.06
N TYR A 63 -9.60 2.95 -7.52
CA TYR A 63 -9.29 2.74 -8.94
C TYR A 63 -9.69 1.33 -9.38
N ASP A 64 -10.06 1.20 -10.66
CA ASP A 64 -10.48 -0.08 -11.23
C ASP A 64 -9.35 -1.11 -11.27
N ASP A 65 -8.11 -0.66 -11.52
CA ASP A 65 -6.94 -1.52 -11.63
C ASP A 65 -5.66 -0.93 -11.02
N LEU A 66 -4.89 -1.81 -10.38
CA LEU A 66 -3.54 -1.56 -9.88
C LEU A 66 -2.55 -2.49 -10.60
N ILE A 67 -1.68 -1.89 -11.43
CA ILE A 67 -0.61 -2.62 -12.11
C ILE A 67 0.71 -2.34 -11.38
N ILE A 68 1.31 -3.39 -10.85
CA ILE A 68 2.62 -3.33 -10.19
C ILE A 68 3.59 -4.09 -11.09
N SER A 69 4.50 -3.36 -11.72
CA SER A 69 5.60 -3.94 -12.49
C SER A 69 6.91 -3.75 -11.74
N PRO A 70 7.73 -4.81 -11.56
CA PRO A 70 9.12 -4.60 -11.16
C PRO A 70 9.81 -3.82 -12.27
N PHE A 71 10.22 -2.59 -11.97
CA PHE A 71 11.21 -1.91 -12.78
C PHE A 71 12.55 -2.54 -12.41
N ALA A 72 13.22 -3.19 -13.37
CA ALA A 72 14.64 -3.43 -13.21
C ALA A 72 15.27 -2.04 -13.01
N HIS A 73 15.77 -1.75 -11.82
CA HIS A 73 16.71 -0.66 -11.65
C HIS A 73 17.93 -1.09 -12.46
N ASP A 74 18.10 -0.50 -13.62
CA ASP A 74 19.36 -0.61 -14.34
C ASP A 74 20.36 0.20 -13.51
N ASP A 75 21.09 -0.47 -12.62
CA ASP A 75 22.23 0.10 -11.87
C ASP A 75 23.41 0.34 -12.84
N GLY A 76 23.12 1.04 -13.94
CA GLY A 76 23.92 1.08 -15.16
C GLY A 76 24.15 2.49 -15.66
N ASP A 77 24.51 3.44 -14.80
CA ASP A 77 25.25 4.62 -15.24
C ASP A 77 26.25 5.08 -14.18
N THR A 78 27.34 4.33 -14.05
CA THR A 78 28.62 4.90 -13.66
C THR A 78 29.50 4.92 -14.90
N ALA A 79 29.35 5.96 -15.73
CA ALA A 79 30.38 6.29 -16.70
C ALA A 79 31.64 6.77 -15.95
N PRO A 80 32.79 6.09 -16.03
CA PRO A 80 34.04 6.70 -15.58
C PRO A 80 34.42 7.76 -16.61
N ALA A 81 34.31 9.03 -16.22
CA ALA A 81 34.88 10.13 -16.99
C ALA A 81 36.41 10.09 -16.84
N THR A 82 37.13 9.65 -17.87
CA THR A 82 38.57 9.91 -18.08
C THR A 82 38.84 9.81 -19.58
N PRO A 83 39.49 10.81 -20.20
CA PRO A 83 40.96 10.87 -20.17
C PRO A 83 41.56 12.13 -19.52
#